data_AF-A0A7C7JPZ0-F1
#
_entry.id   AF-A0A7C7JPZ0-F1
#
_cell.length_a   1.000
_cell.length_b   1.000
_cell.length_c   1.000
_cell.angle_alpha   90.00
_cell.angle_beta   90.00
_cell.angle_gamma   90.00
#
_symmetry.space_group_name_H-M   'P 1'
#
loop_
_entity.id
_entity.type
_entity.pdbx_description
1 polymer ?
#
loop_
_entity_poly.entity_id
_entity_poly.type
_entity_poly.pdbx_seq_one_letter_code
_entity_poly.pdbx_strand_id
1 'polypeptide(L)'
;MIFRLLIPLFLLFGCGSKKPTPKQYPSWWNQPHQDTNRYIYGLGEGSNQEEAISRALNQIASKITTEIESTYQSRLVVENGETSKQQSIDIRQSVKKMELDSYKIIQSSNIGGRTFLLLQLDRVITAKNFKRKLKREIELITSNIDNPTNSRIEKIGILVRAKKRLEKIYRESIFIKTLSPKVSDSDIVETIQKYRKKISHSLSKVEFRVLYGGQYGEVVKKLISEYGFSISQKVGTITIFVNVKREEMMAMGNYILKVDISLETRENRKVVAKEKISIGGKSKRDFGTAENFAIKEFEERLRDEKIVEKLMGI
;
A
#
# COMPACT_ATOMS: atom_id res chain seq x y z
N MET A 1 -63.76 -73.48 23.33
CA MET A 1 -63.89 -72.80 22.03
C MET A 1 -63.53 -71.33 22.21
N ILE A 2 -62.24 -70.97 22.14
CA ILE A 2 -61.78 -69.57 22.11
C ILE A 2 -60.61 -69.48 21.12
N PHE A 3 -60.93 -68.73 20.07
CA PHE A 3 -60.20 -68.14 18.94
C PHE A 3 -58.66 -68.17 18.88
N ARG A 4 -58.16 -68.67 17.74
CA ARG A 4 -56.85 -68.37 17.15
C ARG A 4 -56.75 -66.87 16.85
N LEU A 5 -55.68 -66.21 17.31
CA LEU A 5 -55.26 -64.91 16.81
C LEU A 5 -53.90 -65.08 16.11
N LEU A 6 -53.91 -65.01 14.79
CA LEU A 6 -52.76 -65.14 13.90
C LEU A 6 -52.18 -63.74 13.69
N ILE A 7 -51.02 -63.45 14.28
CA ILE A 7 -50.30 -62.17 14.12
C ILE A 7 -49.41 -62.27 12.87
N PRO A 8 -49.49 -61.33 11.91
CA PRO A 8 -48.65 -61.35 10.72
C PRO A 8 -47.23 -60.86 11.06
N LEU A 9 -46.24 -61.66 10.67
CA LEU A 9 -44.82 -61.39 10.78
C LEU A 9 -44.41 -60.30 9.77
N PHE A 10 -44.32 -59.06 10.23
CA PHE A 10 -43.78 -57.93 9.48
C PHE A 10 -42.26 -58.08 9.36
N LEU A 11 -41.79 -58.57 8.22
CA LEU A 11 -40.37 -58.61 7.85
C LEU A 11 -39.87 -57.19 7.57
N LEU A 12 -39.23 -56.56 8.56
CA LEU A 12 -38.46 -55.34 8.39
C LEU A 12 -37.14 -55.66 7.69
N PHE A 13 -37.07 -55.40 6.37
CA PHE A 13 -35.82 -55.26 5.64
C PHE A 13 -35.10 -53.99 6.11
N GLY A 14 -34.28 -54.12 7.14
CA GLY A 14 -33.32 -53.11 7.55
C GLY A 14 -32.23 -52.95 6.49
N CYS A 15 -32.33 -51.88 5.69
CA CYS A 15 -31.28 -51.47 4.77
C CYS A 15 -30.03 -51.10 5.59
N GLY A 16 -29.02 -51.97 5.56
CA GLY A 16 -27.74 -51.77 6.23
C GLY A 16 -27.00 -50.57 5.64
N SER A 17 -27.15 -49.40 6.27
CA SER A 17 -26.32 -48.24 6.00
C SER A 17 -24.88 -48.56 6.39
N LYS A 18 -24.02 -48.76 5.38
CA LYS A 18 -22.58 -48.85 5.60
C LYS A 18 -22.15 -47.56 6.32
N LYS A 19 -21.69 -47.70 7.56
CA LYS A 19 -21.07 -46.59 8.30
C LYS A 19 -19.99 -45.98 7.40
N PRO A 20 -20.00 -44.65 7.18
CA PRO A 20 -18.97 -44.02 6.36
C PRO A 20 -17.62 -44.31 7.01
N THR A 21 -16.71 -44.92 6.24
CA THR A 21 -15.33 -45.13 6.66
C THR A 21 -14.71 -43.76 6.94
N PRO A 22 -14.11 -43.54 8.12
CA PRO A 22 -13.47 -42.27 8.43
C PRO A 22 -12.38 -41.99 7.40
N LYS A 23 -12.48 -40.85 6.72
CA LYS A 23 -11.43 -40.38 5.80
C LYS A 23 -10.14 -40.20 6.61
N GLN A 24 -9.19 -41.10 6.42
CA GLN A 24 -7.91 -41.04 7.11
C GLN A 24 -7.01 -40.01 6.43
N TYR A 25 -6.71 -38.92 7.13
CA TYR A 25 -5.78 -37.92 6.65
C TYR A 25 -4.33 -38.42 6.74
N PRO A 26 -3.42 -37.95 5.87
CA PRO A 26 -2.01 -38.30 5.97
C PRO A 26 -1.41 -37.76 7.26
N SER A 27 -0.42 -38.45 7.82
CA SER A 27 0.22 -38.05 9.09
C SER A 27 0.79 -36.61 9.03
N TRP A 28 1.40 -36.24 7.91
CA TRP A 28 1.96 -34.91 7.67
C TRP A 28 0.91 -33.78 7.61
N TRP A 29 -0.39 -34.10 7.47
CA TRP A 29 -1.47 -33.11 7.53
C TRP A 29 -1.81 -32.73 8.98
N ASN A 30 -1.85 -33.72 9.87
CA ASN A 30 -2.16 -33.52 11.29
C ASN A 30 -0.93 -33.05 12.08
N GLN A 31 0.27 -33.40 11.62
CA GLN A 31 1.54 -33.03 12.23
C GLN A 31 2.50 -32.53 11.14
N PRO A 32 2.29 -31.31 10.62
CA PRO A 32 3.17 -30.75 9.60
C PRO A 32 4.58 -30.51 10.14
N HIS A 33 5.55 -30.46 9.22
CA HIS A 33 6.90 -30.04 9.54
C HIS A 33 6.91 -28.65 10.18
N GLN A 34 7.68 -28.50 11.26
CA GLN A 34 7.90 -27.22 11.91
C GLN A 34 8.80 -26.34 11.06
N ASP A 35 8.56 -25.03 11.08
CA ASP A 35 9.39 -24.06 10.38
C ASP A 35 10.82 -24.05 10.96
N THR A 36 11.79 -23.74 10.12
CA THR A 36 13.21 -23.71 10.50
C THR A 36 13.86 -22.42 10.01
N ASN A 37 15.11 -22.19 10.42
CA ASN A 37 15.90 -21.07 9.89
C ASN A 37 16.12 -21.13 8.36
N ARG A 38 15.94 -22.29 7.73
CA ARG A 38 16.13 -22.47 6.28
C ARG A 38 14.81 -22.55 5.50
N TYR A 39 13.79 -23.15 6.09
CA TYR A 39 12.55 -23.50 5.40
C TYR A 39 11.31 -23.02 6.15
N ILE A 40 10.33 -22.51 5.41
CA ILE A 40 8.97 -22.27 5.89
C ILE A 40 8.03 -23.26 5.20
N TYR A 41 7.14 -23.88 5.95
CA TYR A 41 6.19 -24.86 5.47
C TYR A 41 4.78 -24.31 5.42
N GLY A 42 4.00 -24.74 4.43
CA GLY A 42 2.61 -24.36 4.26
C GLY A 42 1.75 -25.55 3.85
N LEU A 43 0.62 -25.71 4.51
CA LEU A 43 -0.44 -26.65 4.18
C LEU A 43 -1.51 -25.98 3.35
N GLY A 44 -2.03 -26.70 2.37
CA GLY A 44 -3.13 -26.23 1.54
C GLY A 44 -4.07 -27.36 1.15
N GLU A 45 -5.36 -27.08 1.21
CA GLU A 45 -6.43 -27.97 0.76
C GLU A 45 -7.23 -27.27 -0.31
N GLY A 46 -7.49 -27.93 -1.43
CA GLY A 46 -8.27 -27.37 -2.54
C GLY A 46 -9.10 -28.42 -3.25
N SER A 47 -10.05 -27.96 -4.06
CA SER A 47 -10.77 -28.78 -5.03
C SER A 47 -9.84 -29.35 -6.10
N ASN A 48 -8.70 -28.71 -6.33
CA ASN A 48 -7.63 -29.13 -7.23
C ASN A 48 -6.26 -28.68 -6.69
N GLN A 49 -5.20 -29.07 -7.38
CA GLN A 49 -3.82 -28.76 -7.01
C GLN A 49 -3.53 -27.26 -6.98
N GLU A 50 -4.02 -26.48 -7.94
CA GLU A 50 -3.76 -25.03 -8.00
C GLU A 50 -4.37 -24.30 -6.80
N GLU A 51 -5.60 -24.65 -6.43
CA GLU A 51 -6.26 -24.10 -5.25
C GLU A 51 -5.50 -24.49 -3.98
N ALA A 52 -5.08 -25.75 -3.86
CA ALA A 52 -4.30 -26.22 -2.72
C ALA A 52 -2.94 -25.47 -2.63
N ILE A 53 -2.25 -25.25 -3.76
CA ILE A 53 -1.01 -24.46 -3.81
C ILE A 53 -1.29 -23.03 -3.33
N SER A 54 -2.31 -22.38 -3.87
CA SER A 54 -2.69 -21.02 -3.49
C SER A 54 -2.95 -20.89 -1.99
N ARG A 55 -3.67 -21.85 -1.39
CA ARG A 55 -3.93 -21.84 0.06
C ARG A 55 -2.65 -22.08 0.89
N ALA A 56 -1.78 -22.98 0.45
CA ALA A 56 -0.49 -23.21 1.12
C ALA A 56 0.42 -21.98 1.05
N LEU A 57 0.51 -21.32 -0.12
CA LEU A 57 1.26 -20.08 -0.28
C LEU A 57 0.68 -18.94 0.57
N ASN A 58 -0.65 -18.83 0.66
CA ASN A 58 -1.30 -17.86 1.54
C ASN A 58 -0.97 -18.11 3.03
N GLN A 59 -0.86 -19.37 3.45
CA GLN A 59 -0.43 -19.69 4.80
C GLN A 59 1.03 -19.28 5.04
N ILE A 60 1.94 -19.59 4.11
CA ILE A 60 3.35 -19.16 4.19
C ILE A 60 3.45 -17.63 4.24
N ALA A 61 2.74 -16.92 3.36
CA ALA A 61 2.69 -15.46 3.35
C ALA A 61 2.18 -14.88 4.69
N SER A 62 1.19 -15.53 5.30
CA SER A 62 0.65 -15.11 6.60
C SER A 62 1.69 -15.27 7.71
N LYS A 63 2.41 -16.40 7.75
CA LYS A 63 3.52 -16.62 8.69
C LYS A 63 4.61 -15.56 8.54
N ILE A 64 5.06 -15.30 7.31
CA ILE A 64 6.04 -14.25 7.00
C ILE A 64 5.53 -12.88 7.47
N THR A 65 4.27 -12.55 7.21
CA THR A 65 3.66 -11.28 7.63
C THR A 65 3.70 -11.12 9.15
N THR A 66 3.35 -12.17 9.91
CA THR A 66 3.41 -12.14 11.39
C THR A 66 4.85 -11.98 11.91
N GLU A 67 5.83 -12.64 11.29
CA GLU A 67 7.26 -12.45 11.64
C GLU A 67 7.75 -11.03 11.35
N ILE A 68 7.29 -10.42 10.26
CA ILE A 68 7.63 -9.03 9.92
C ILE A 68 6.98 -8.08 10.91
N GLU A 69 5.68 -8.24 11.19
CA GLU A 69 4.97 -7.38 12.14
C GLU A 69 5.66 -7.39 13.51
N SER A 70 6.09 -8.56 14.01
CA SER A 70 6.81 -8.64 15.28
C SER A 70 8.18 -7.94 15.24
N THR A 71 8.95 -8.16 14.16
CA THR A 71 10.28 -7.53 13.96
C THR A 71 10.15 -6.02 13.82
N TYR A 72 9.12 -5.55 13.13
CA TYR A 72 8.91 -4.15 12.80
C TYR A 72 8.35 -3.36 13.98
N GLN A 73 7.40 -3.92 14.75
CA GLN A 73 6.97 -3.34 16.03
C GLN A 73 8.16 -3.17 16.98
N SER A 74 9.05 -4.17 17.06
CA SER A 74 10.27 -4.07 17.86
C SER A 74 11.19 -2.92 17.41
N ARG A 75 11.26 -2.61 16.12
CA ARG A 75 12.11 -1.52 15.59
C ARG A 75 11.47 -0.13 15.78
N LEU A 76 10.15 0.00 15.63
CA LEU A 76 9.44 1.26 15.85
C LEU A 76 9.45 1.72 17.31
N VAL A 77 9.35 0.78 18.26
CA VAL A 77 9.50 1.07 19.70
C VAL A 77 10.87 1.72 19.99
N VAL A 78 11.87 1.43 19.16
CA VAL A 78 13.22 1.99 19.29
C VAL A 78 13.38 3.35 18.57
N GLU A 79 12.65 3.60 17.48
CA GLU A 79 12.91 4.77 16.60
C GLU A 79 11.92 5.95 16.74
N ASN A 80 10.67 5.76 17.16
CA ASN A 80 9.70 6.79 17.61
C ASN A 80 8.29 6.17 17.57
N GLY A 81 7.62 6.13 18.72
CA GLY A 81 6.32 5.49 18.86
C GLY A 81 5.18 6.31 18.24
N GLU A 82 4.85 6.06 16.97
CA GLU A 82 3.46 6.06 16.49
C GLU A 82 3.32 5.62 15.01
N THR A 83 2.14 5.05 14.70
CA THR A 83 1.60 4.58 13.40
C THR A 83 1.75 3.08 13.07
N SER A 84 0.97 2.21 13.74
CA SER A 84 0.99 0.75 13.49
C SER A 84 0.06 0.27 12.36
N LYS A 85 -1.12 0.88 12.19
CA LYS A 85 -2.23 0.24 11.45
C LYS A 85 -2.09 0.29 9.92
N GLN A 86 -1.74 1.45 9.36
CA GLN A 86 -1.55 1.60 7.91
C GLN A 86 -0.34 0.79 7.42
N GLN A 87 0.68 0.66 8.27
CA GLN A 87 1.95 0.02 7.93
C GLN A 87 1.81 -1.52 7.87
N SER A 88 1.04 -2.14 8.77
CA SER A 88 0.67 -3.57 8.68
C SER A 88 -0.05 -3.93 7.38
N ILE A 89 -0.94 -3.05 6.88
CA ILE A 89 -1.67 -3.26 5.62
C ILE A 89 -0.70 -3.25 4.44
N ASP A 90 0.21 -2.27 4.38
CA ASP A 90 1.23 -2.16 3.33
C ASP A 90 2.19 -3.37 3.32
N ILE A 91 2.60 -3.85 4.50
CA ILE A 91 3.45 -5.04 4.65
C ILE A 91 2.74 -6.26 4.08
N ARG A 92 1.50 -6.52 4.52
CA ARG A 92 0.71 -7.67 4.04
C ARG A 92 0.52 -7.64 2.52
N GLN A 93 0.26 -6.46 1.95
CA GLN A 93 0.14 -6.31 0.49
C GLN A 93 1.47 -6.58 -0.24
N SER A 94 2.59 -6.17 0.35
CA SER A 94 3.91 -6.35 -0.26
C SER A 94 4.34 -7.82 -0.20
N VAL A 95 4.04 -8.54 0.89
CA VAL A 95 4.26 -10.00 0.99
C VAL A 95 3.34 -10.77 0.01
N LYS A 96 2.09 -10.35 -0.18
CA LYS A 96 1.20 -10.95 -1.19
C LYS A 96 1.66 -10.73 -2.63
N LYS A 97 2.30 -9.58 -2.91
CA LYS A 97 2.91 -9.26 -4.22
C LYS A 97 4.29 -9.90 -4.39
N MET A 98 4.85 -10.47 -3.33
CA MET A 98 6.08 -11.21 -3.39
C MET A 98 5.77 -12.55 -4.06
N GLU A 99 6.35 -12.73 -5.23
CA GLU A 99 6.31 -13.99 -5.96
C GLU A 99 7.10 -15.01 -5.14
N LEU A 100 6.39 -15.90 -4.44
CA LEU A 100 6.97 -16.95 -3.58
C LEU A 100 7.45 -18.15 -4.42
N ASP A 101 8.02 -17.90 -5.59
CA ASP A 101 8.21 -18.90 -6.67
C ASP A 101 9.20 -20.01 -6.33
N SER A 102 10.04 -19.82 -5.31
CA SER A 102 11.01 -20.82 -4.84
C SER A 102 10.40 -21.88 -3.89
N TYR A 103 9.13 -22.22 -4.08
CA TYR A 103 8.47 -23.28 -3.32
C TYR A 103 8.68 -24.66 -3.95
N LYS A 104 8.58 -25.71 -3.13
CA LYS A 104 8.55 -27.11 -3.56
C LYS A 104 7.35 -27.80 -2.94
N ILE A 105 6.66 -28.63 -3.72
CA ILE A 105 5.68 -29.58 -3.19
C ILE A 105 6.47 -30.74 -2.60
N ILE A 106 6.39 -30.91 -1.28
CA ILE A 106 7.09 -32.01 -0.59
C ILE A 106 6.17 -33.17 -0.25
N GLN A 107 4.86 -32.92 -0.13
CA GLN A 107 3.84 -33.96 -0.01
C GLN A 107 2.58 -33.55 -0.78
N SER A 108 1.88 -34.55 -1.31
CA SER A 108 0.59 -34.39 -1.98
C SER A 108 -0.29 -35.62 -1.74
N SER A 109 -1.58 -35.42 -1.52
CA SER A 109 -2.56 -36.51 -1.43
C SER A 109 -3.92 -36.06 -1.93
N ASN A 110 -4.66 -36.97 -2.55
CA ASN A 110 -6.04 -36.75 -2.98
C ASN A 110 -6.97 -37.61 -2.13
N ILE A 111 -7.83 -36.99 -1.32
CA ILE A 111 -8.72 -37.70 -0.40
C ILE A 111 -10.14 -37.20 -0.61
N GLY A 112 -11.01 -38.10 -1.10
CA GLY A 112 -12.43 -37.82 -1.29
C GLY A 112 -12.71 -36.59 -2.15
N GLY A 113 -12.01 -36.47 -3.29
CA GLY A 113 -12.19 -35.40 -4.27
C GLY A 113 -11.52 -34.07 -3.92
N ARG A 114 -10.66 -34.03 -2.90
CA ARG A 114 -9.88 -32.85 -2.52
C ARG A 114 -8.38 -33.13 -2.54
N THR A 115 -7.61 -32.14 -2.96
CA THR A 115 -6.15 -32.17 -2.98
C THR A 115 -5.61 -31.51 -1.71
N PHE A 116 -4.73 -32.23 -1.02
CA PHE A 116 -4.00 -31.79 0.16
C PHE A 116 -2.52 -31.68 -0.20
N LEU A 117 -1.88 -30.57 0.13
CA LEU A 117 -0.47 -30.32 -0.17
C LEU A 117 0.29 -29.85 1.06
N LEU A 118 1.57 -30.21 1.11
CA LEU A 118 2.57 -29.57 1.95
C LEU A 118 3.62 -28.94 1.04
N LEU A 119 3.73 -27.61 1.12
CA LEU A 119 4.76 -26.82 0.45
C LEU A 119 5.91 -26.53 1.40
N GLN A 120 7.10 -26.43 0.81
CA GLN A 120 8.33 -25.97 1.44
C GLN A 120 8.86 -24.76 0.68
N LEU A 121 9.10 -23.64 1.36
CA LEU A 121 9.74 -22.45 0.81
C LEU A 121 11.15 -22.30 1.38
N ASP A 122 12.15 -22.14 0.51
CA ASP A 122 13.53 -21.88 0.94
C ASP A 122 13.72 -20.38 1.25
N ARG A 123 13.97 -20.05 2.52
CA ARG A 123 14.08 -18.66 2.98
C ARG A 123 15.25 -17.91 2.35
N VAL A 124 16.40 -18.57 2.15
CA VAL A 124 17.62 -17.93 1.63
C VAL A 124 17.50 -17.66 0.15
N ILE A 125 17.00 -18.63 -0.62
CA ILE A 125 16.77 -18.46 -2.06
C ILE A 125 15.73 -17.37 -2.30
N THR A 126 14.63 -17.42 -1.54
CA THR A 126 13.56 -16.42 -1.59
C THR A 126 14.09 -15.01 -1.29
N ALA A 127 14.87 -14.84 -0.22
CA ALA A 127 15.49 -13.56 0.13
C ALA A 127 16.43 -13.04 -0.97
N LYS A 128 17.26 -13.90 -1.57
CA LYS A 128 18.16 -13.53 -2.68
C LYS A 128 17.38 -13.11 -3.94
N ASN A 129 16.32 -13.83 -4.29
CA ASN A 129 15.47 -13.50 -5.43
C ASN A 129 14.78 -12.15 -5.22
N PHE A 130 14.26 -11.92 -4.02
CA PHE A 130 13.63 -10.66 -3.68
C PHE A 130 14.61 -9.49 -3.70
N LYS A 131 15.80 -9.67 -3.11
CA LYS A 131 16.90 -8.69 -3.19
C LYS A 131 17.22 -8.31 -4.63
N ARG A 132 17.33 -9.30 -5.52
CA ARG A 132 17.62 -9.08 -6.95
C ARG A 132 16.49 -8.32 -7.64
N LYS A 133 15.22 -8.60 -7.31
CA LYS A 133 14.06 -7.86 -7.82
C LYS A 133 14.13 -6.38 -7.40
N LEU A 134 14.34 -6.11 -6.12
CA LEU A 134 14.47 -4.74 -5.60
C LEU A 134 15.66 -3.99 -6.23
N LYS A 135 16.80 -4.66 -6.43
CA LYS A 135 17.97 -4.06 -7.10
C LYS A 135 17.66 -3.57 -8.51
N ARG A 136 17.07 -4.42 -9.34
CA ARG A 136 16.68 -4.03 -10.71
C ARG A 136 15.75 -2.83 -10.72
N GLU A 137 14.82 -2.79 -9.77
CA GLU A 137 13.90 -1.67 -9.67
C GLU A 137 14.58 -0.38 -9.23
N ILE A 138 15.51 -0.45 -8.27
CA ILE A 138 16.36 0.68 -7.91
C ILE A 138 17.19 1.15 -9.11
N GLU A 139 17.78 0.23 -9.88
CA GLU A 139 18.54 0.56 -11.10
C GLU A 139 17.68 1.34 -12.11
N LEU A 140 16.44 0.91 -12.36
CA LEU A 140 15.51 1.62 -13.24
C LEU A 140 15.17 3.02 -12.71
N ILE A 141 14.86 3.14 -11.41
CA ILE A 141 14.54 4.43 -10.78
C ILE A 141 15.73 5.37 -10.85
N THR A 142 16.91 4.89 -10.49
CA THR A 142 18.15 5.68 -10.43
C THR A 142 18.60 6.12 -11.81
N SER A 143 18.48 5.25 -12.82
CA SER A 143 18.68 5.62 -14.22
C SER A 143 17.75 6.76 -14.65
N ASN A 144 16.46 6.71 -14.33
CA ASN A 144 15.52 7.80 -14.62
C ASN A 144 15.87 9.11 -13.90
N ILE A 145 16.39 9.04 -12.66
CA ILE A 145 16.88 10.21 -11.93
C ILE A 145 18.14 10.79 -12.58
N ASP A 146 18.99 9.96 -13.16
CA ASP A 146 20.28 10.41 -13.70
C ASP A 146 20.19 10.87 -15.16
N ASN A 147 19.19 10.38 -15.91
CA ASN A 147 18.96 10.80 -17.28
C ASN A 147 18.54 12.28 -17.38
N PRO A 148 19.07 13.02 -18.38
CA PRO A 148 18.66 14.39 -18.63
C PRO A 148 17.20 14.43 -19.12
N THR A 149 16.48 15.49 -18.76
CA THR A 149 15.12 15.76 -19.24
C THR A 149 15.04 17.13 -19.87
N ASN A 150 14.08 17.33 -20.77
CA ASN A 150 13.93 18.59 -21.49
C ASN A 150 13.09 19.63 -20.72
N SER A 151 12.27 19.19 -19.73
CA SER A 151 11.49 20.07 -18.86
C SER A 151 11.89 19.92 -17.39
N ARG A 152 11.86 21.03 -16.63
CA ARG A 152 12.14 20.99 -15.18
C ARG A 152 10.96 20.38 -14.42
N ILE A 153 9.73 20.62 -14.88
CA ILE A 153 8.54 20.00 -14.29
C ILE A 153 8.54 18.49 -14.49
N GLU A 154 8.90 18.02 -15.69
CA GLU A 154 9.12 16.60 -15.93
C GLU A 154 10.17 16.03 -14.96
N LYS A 155 11.28 16.76 -14.74
CA LYS A 155 12.31 16.35 -13.77
C LYS A 155 11.77 16.26 -12.35
N ILE A 156 10.98 17.26 -11.93
CA ILE A 156 10.34 17.29 -10.61
C ILE A 156 9.44 16.07 -10.45
N GLY A 157 8.63 15.74 -11.47
CA GLY A 157 7.75 14.59 -11.44
C GLY A 157 8.50 13.27 -11.27
N ILE A 158 9.61 13.10 -12.01
CA ILE A 158 10.49 11.94 -11.83
C ILE A 158 11.02 11.86 -10.40
N LEU A 159 11.51 12.97 -9.84
CA LEU A 159 12.09 13.02 -8.50
C LEU A 159 11.05 12.71 -7.40
N VAL A 160 9.84 13.27 -7.50
CA VAL A 160 8.74 13.02 -6.55
C VAL A 160 8.31 11.56 -6.57
N ARG A 161 8.05 11.00 -7.77
CA ARG A 161 7.71 9.58 -7.93
C ARG A 161 8.82 8.66 -7.45
N ALA A 162 10.07 8.99 -7.75
CA ALA A 162 11.23 8.24 -7.31
C ALA A 162 11.36 8.23 -5.78
N LYS A 163 11.20 9.39 -5.12
CA LYS A 163 11.21 9.49 -3.66
C LYS A 163 10.21 8.51 -3.05
N LYS A 164 8.96 8.54 -3.50
CA LYS A 164 7.89 7.65 -3.02
C LYS A 164 8.23 6.18 -3.25
N ARG A 165 8.72 5.83 -4.44
CA ARG A 165 9.02 4.43 -4.74
C ARG A 165 10.22 3.91 -3.94
N LEU A 166 11.27 4.72 -3.75
CA LEU A 166 12.41 4.38 -2.91
C LEU A 166 12.01 4.22 -1.43
N GLU A 167 11.07 5.03 -0.92
CA GLU A 167 10.49 4.80 0.42
C GLU A 167 9.81 3.44 0.53
N LYS A 168 9.03 3.07 -0.49
CA LYS A 168 8.37 1.77 -0.52
C LYS A 168 9.36 0.61 -0.63
N ILE A 169 10.40 0.74 -1.47
CA ILE A 169 11.45 -0.28 -1.61
C ILE A 169 12.25 -0.44 -0.30
N TYR A 170 12.51 0.66 0.43
CA TYR A 170 13.15 0.58 1.74
C TYR A 170 12.33 -0.24 2.74
N ARG A 171 11.01 -0.06 2.77
CA ARG A 171 10.13 -0.88 3.60
C ARG A 171 10.12 -2.35 3.16
N GLU A 172 10.09 -2.57 1.85
CA GLU A 172 10.19 -3.92 1.26
C GLU A 172 11.55 -4.57 1.62
N SER A 173 12.67 -3.84 1.66
CA SER A 173 14.00 -4.43 1.93
C SER A 173 14.11 -5.10 3.30
N ILE A 174 13.32 -4.65 4.28
CA ILE A 174 13.22 -5.28 5.62
C ILE A 174 12.91 -6.78 5.50
N PHE A 175 12.14 -7.18 4.48
CA PHE A 175 11.76 -8.58 4.26
C PHE A 175 12.97 -9.48 4.00
N ILE A 176 14.02 -8.95 3.39
CA ILE A 176 15.24 -9.70 3.10
C ILE A 176 15.84 -10.22 4.41
N LYS A 177 15.95 -9.34 5.41
CA LYS A 177 16.55 -9.65 6.71
C LYS A 177 15.63 -10.53 7.57
N THR A 178 14.31 -10.34 7.49
CA THR A 178 13.33 -11.20 8.18
C THR A 178 13.33 -12.62 7.61
N LEU A 179 13.36 -12.75 6.28
CA LEU A 179 13.45 -14.06 5.63
C LEU A 179 14.78 -14.74 5.95
N SER A 180 15.90 -14.02 5.82
CA SER A 180 17.19 -14.59 6.14
C SER A 180 18.19 -13.54 6.66
N PRO A 181 18.61 -13.62 7.94
CA PRO A 181 19.69 -12.79 8.47
C PRO A 181 21.02 -12.95 7.73
N LYS A 182 21.20 -14.05 6.98
CA LYS A 182 22.41 -14.34 6.19
C LYS A 182 22.47 -13.55 4.88
N VAL A 183 21.35 -12.96 4.43
CA VAL A 183 21.31 -12.14 3.21
C VAL A 183 21.28 -10.67 3.62
N SER A 184 22.40 -9.98 3.44
CA SER A 184 22.49 -8.54 3.72
C SER A 184 21.65 -7.74 2.73
N ASP A 185 21.00 -6.68 3.19
CA ASP A 185 20.34 -5.63 2.40
C ASP A 185 21.06 -4.27 2.46
N SER A 186 22.28 -4.23 3.05
CA SER A 186 23.02 -2.97 3.28
C SER A 186 23.26 -2.16 2.00
N ASP A 187 23.60 -2.83 0.91
CA ASP A 187 23.81 -2.22 -0.42
C ASP A 187 22.55 -1.55 -0.98
N ILE A 188 21.37 -2.14 -0.72
CA ILE A 188 20.07 -1.52 -1.05
C ILE A 188 19.87 -0.27 -0.20
N VAL A 189 20.05 -0.38 1.11
CA VAL A 189 19.83 0.72 2.06
C VAL A 189 20.76 1.90 1.76
N GLU A 190 22.05 1.64 1.54
CA GLU A 190 23.05 2.65 1.19
C GLU A 190 22.69 3.38 -0.13
N THR A 191 22.29 2.62 -1.15
CA THR A 191 21.87 3.19 -2.45
C THR A 191 20.64 4.08 -2.28
N ILE A 192 19.64 3.62 -1.54
CA ILE A 192 18.43 4.40 -1.25
C ILE A 192 18.79 5.70 -0.52
N GLN A 193 19.63 5.63 0.52
CA GLN A 193 20.05 6.82 1.26
C GLN A 193 20.80 7.83 0.39
N LYS A 194 21.71 7.36 -0.47
CA LYS A 194 22.40 8.21 -1.46
C LYS A 194 21.42 8.95 -2.35
N TYR A 195 20.45 8.26 -2.94
CA TYR A 195 19.48 8.89 -3.84
C TYR A 195 18.44 9.74 -3.11
N ARG A 196 18.05 9.40 -1.87
CA ARG A 196 17.22 10.27 -1.04
C ARG A 196 17.86 11.63 -0.82
N LYS A 197 19.14 11.66 -0.46
CA LYS A 197 19.91 12.90 -0.31
C LYS A 197 19.98 13.68 -1.62
N LYS A 198 20.29 13.00 -2.73
CA LYS A 198 20.34 13.63 -4.07
C LYS A 198 19.00 14.23 -4.48
N ILE A 199 17.90 13.51 -4.28
CA ILE A 199 16.54 13.97 -4.58
C ILE A 199 16.20 15.18 -3.72
N SER A 200 16.40 15.09 -2.40
CA SER A 200 16.08 16.17 -1.47
C SER A 200 16.83 17.46 -1.82
N HIS A 201 18.13 17.36 -2.14
CA HIS A 201 18.93 18.48 -2.59
C HIS A 201 18.49 19.05 -3.93
N SER A 202 17.95 18.23 -4.82
CA SER A 202 17.46 18.67 -6.12
C SER A 202 16.11 19.37 -6.00
N LEU A 203 15.20 18.86 -5.15
CA LEU A 203 13.88 19.45 -4.92
C LEU A 203 13.98 20.77 -4.15
N SER A 204 14.88 20.90 -3.18
CA SER A 204 15.04 22.14 -2.40
C SER A 204 15.51 23.34 -3.25
N LYS A 205 16.19 23.08 -4.36
CA LYS A 205 16.61 24.09 -5.34
C LYS A 205 15.48 24.57 -6.26
N VAL A 206 14.33 23.89 -6.24
CA VAL A 206 13.16 24.31 -7.02
C VAL A 206 12.39 25.32 -6.20
N GLU A 207 12.30 26.53 -6.74
CA GLU A 207 11.56 27.63 -6.14
C GLU A 207 10.19 27.80 -6.80
N PHE A 208 9.15 27.71 -5.98
CA PHE A 208 7.79 28.04 -6.35
C PHE A 208 7.43 29.44 -5.89
N ARG A 209 6.70 30.17 -6.74
CA ARG A 209 6.02 31.40 -6.36
C ARG A 209 4.52 31.15 -6.35
N VAL A 210 3.84 31.51 -5.26
CA VAL A 210 2.38 31.46 -5.19
C VAL A 210 1.84 32.89 -5.24
N LEU A 211 0.99 33.19 -6.21
CA LEU A 211 0.39 34.50 -6.42
C LEU A 211 -1.12 34.47 -6.17
N TYR A 212 -1.62 35.55 -5.56
CA TYR A 212 -3.02 35.78 -5.23
C TYR A 212 -3.58 34.77 -4.20
N GLY A 213 -4.90 34.77 -4.00
CA GLY A 213 -5.62 33.74 -3.25
C GLY A 213 -5.76 33.93 -1.74
N GLY A 214 -5.11 34.93 -1.14
CA GLY A 214 -5.23 35.21 0.31
C GLY A 214 -4.93 33.97 1.16
N GLN A 215 -5.83 33.63 2.09
CA GLN A 215 -5.69 32.45 2.96
C GLN A 215 -5.59 31.12 2.19
N TYR A 216 -6.26 31.00 1.03
CA TYR A 216 -6.13 29.82 0.16
C TYR A 216 -4.74 29.71 -0.47
N GLY A 217 -4.11 30.86 -0.77
CA GLY A 217 -2.73 30.91 -1.23
C GLY A 217 -1.74 30.41 -0.17
N GLU A 218 -1.98 30.71 1.10
CA GLU A 218 -1.17 30.22 2.21
C GLU A 218 -1.29 28.69 2.39
N VAL A 219 -2.48 28.12 2.19
CA VAL A 219 -2.67 26.65 2.17
C VAL A 219 -1.82 26.02 1.06
N VAL A 220 -1.81 26.60 -0.14
CA VAL A 220 -0.98 26.11 -1.26
C VAL A 220 0.52 26.22 -0.92
N LYS A 221 0.98 27.33 -0.33
CA LYS A 221 2.40 27.48 0.06
C LYS A 221 2.83 26.44 1.08
N LYS A 222 2.00 26.19 2.10
CA LYS A 222 2.24 25.16 3.12
C LYS A 222 2.38 23.78 2.46
N LEU A 223 1.44 23.42 1.59
CA LEU A 223 1.46 22.14 0.87
C LEU A 223 2.73 21.96 0.03
N ILE A 224 3.11 22.97 -0.76
CA ILE A 224 4.31 22.92 -1.60
C ILE A 224 5.58 22.76 -0.74
N SER A 225 5.62 23.42 0.43
CA SER A 225 6.72 23.30 1.38
C SER A 225 6.80 21.89 2.00
N GLU A 226 5.65 21.28 2.33
CA GLU A 226 5.58 19.90 2.84
C GLU A 226 6.10 18.87 1.82
N TYR A 227 5.95 19.15 0.52
CA TYR A 227 6.55 18.34 -0.54
C TYR A 227 8.07 18.52 -0.70
N GLY A 228 8.66 19.48 0.02
CA GLY A 228 10.11 19.71 0.09
C GLY A 228 10.62 20.77 -0.89
N PHE A 229 9.73 21.60 -1.43
CA PHE A 229 10.08 22.70 -2.32
C PHE A 229 10.23 24.02 -1.56
N SER A 230 11.03 24.93 -2.11
CA SER A 230 11.22 26.27 -1.53
C SER A 230 10.17 27.26 -2.05
N ILE A 231 9.69 28.16 -1.20
CA ILE A 231 8.79 29.25 -1.59
C ILE A 231 9.58 30.54 -1.77
N SER A 232 9.50 31.15 -2.95
CA SER A 232 10.19 32.39 -3.30
C SER A 232 9.23 33.56 -3.42
N GLN A 233 9.65 34.73 -2.93
CA GLN A 233 8.93 35.99 -3.05
C GLN A 233 9.26 36.73 -4.37
N LYS A 234 10.38 36.37 -5.02
CA LYS A 234 10.82 36.94 -6.31
C LYS A 234 10.20 36.18 -7.48
N VAL A 235 10.49 36.58 -8.72
CA VAL A 235 10.06 35.84 -9.92
C VAL A 235 10.67 34.43 -9.88
N GLY A 236 9.89 33.48 -9.39
CA GLY A 236 10.25 32.07 -9.34
C GLY A 236 10.19 31.44 -10.74
N THR A 237 10.90 30.34 -10.91
CA THR A 237 10.92 29.57 -12.17
C THR A 237 9.55 28.93 -12.45
N ILE A 238 8.82 28.59 -11.39
CA ILE A 238 7.47 28.03 -11.45
C ILE A 238 6.54 28.94 -10.62
N THR A 239 5.44 29.37 -11.23
CA THR A 239 4.45 30.24 -10.58
C THR A 239 3.08 29.56 -10.54
N ILE A 240 2.48 29.49 -9.36
CA ILE A 240 1.11 29.02 -9.14
C ILE A 240 0.21 30.24 -8.92
N PHE A 241 -0.80 30.40 -9.76
CA PHE A 241 -1.82 31.42 -9.66
C PHE A 241 -3.04 30.85 -8.95
N VAL A 242 -3.46 31.48 -7.86
CA VAL A 242 -4.61 31.06 -7.06
C VAL A 242 -5.74 32.07 -7.23
N ASN A 243 -6.71 31.75 -8.09
CA ASN A 243 -7.87 32.61 -8.33
C ASN A 243 -9.06 32.10 -7.53
N VAL A 244 -9.64 32.96 -6.70
CA VAL A 244 -10.72 32.59 -5.78
C VAL A 244 -11.96 33.40 -6.12
N LYS A 245 -13.06 32.70 -6.40
CA LYS A 245 -14.39 33.30 -6.52
C LYS A 245 -15.26 32.86 -5.36
N ARG A 246 -15.99 33.80 -4.77
CA ARG A 246 -16.79 33.60 -3.57
C ARG A 246 -18.25 33.93 -3.89
N GLU A 247 -19.14 33.06 -3.46
CA GLU A 247 -20.59 33.24 -3.51
C GLU A 247 -21.12 33.12 -2.08
N GLU A 248 -21.65 34.22 -1.55
CA GLU A 248 -22.23 34.30 -0.21
C GLU A 248 -23.75 34.28 -0.31
N MET A 249 -24.39 33.44 0.51
CA MET A 249 -25.84 33.38 0.58
C MET A 249 -26.32 33.11 2.00
N MET A 250 -27.48 33.66 2.35
CA MET A 250 -28.19 33.34 3.58
C MET A 250 -29.39 32.46 3.28
N ALA A 251 -29.48 31.30 3.94
CA ALA A 251 -30.60 30.38 3.79
C ALA A 251 -30.92 29.67 5.12
N MET A 252 -32.21 29.70 5.49
CA MET A 252 -32.73 29.02 6.69
C MET A 252 -31.94 29.37 7.97
N GLY A 253 -31.60 30.65 8.15
CA GLY A 253 -30.82 31.13 9.30
C GLY A 253 -29.35 30.72 9.30
N ASN A 254 -28.79 30.29 8.17
CA ASN A 254 -27.37 29.97 8.04
C ASN A 254 -26.69 30.88 7.00
N TYR A 255 -25.45 31.25 7.30
CA TYR A 255 -24.49 31.83 6.39
C TYR A 255 -23.82 30.70 5.61
N ILE A 256 -24.02 30.66 4.30
CA ILE A 256 -23.46 29.66 3.40
C ILE A 256 -22.49 30.36 2.48
N LEU A 257 -21.26 29.87 2.44
CA LEU A 257 -20.21 30.32 1.54
C LEU A 257 -19.89 29.19 0.56
N LYS A 258 -19.95 29.49 -0.74
CA LYS A 258 -19.41 28.62 -1.79
C LYS A 258 -18.19 29.29 -2.39
N VAL A 259 -17.13 28.51 -2.58
CA VAL A 259 -15.84 29.02 -3.08
C VAL A 259 -15.35 28.17 -4.24
N ASP A 260 -15.16 28.82 -5.38
CA ASP A 260 -14.56 28.23 -6.57
C ASP A 260 -13.12 28.71 -6.72
N ILE A 261 -12.18 27.78 -6.57
CA ILE A 261 -10.74 28.03 -6.63
C ILE A 261 -10.19 27.49 -7.94
N SER A 262 -9.63 28.37 -8.76
CA SER A 262 -8.91 28.00 -9.99
C SER A 262 -7.41 28.16 -9.79
N LEU A 263 -6.71 27.03 -9.80
CA LEU A 263 -5.27 26.93 -9.69
C LEU A 263 -4.66 26.81 -11.09
N GLU A 264 -3.67 27.63 -11.40
CA GLU A 264 -2.94 27.56 -12.67
C GLU A 264 -1.45 27.60 -12.41
N THR A 265 -0.73 26.58 -12.85
CA THR A 265 0.73 26.49 -12.71
C THR A 265 1.39 26.81 -14.03
N ARG A 266 2.40 27.67 -13.99
CA ARG A 266 3.20 28.07 -15.14
C ARG A 266 4.67 27.83 -14.89
N GLU A 267 5.33 27.22 -15.87
CA GLU A 267 6.80 27.22 -15.98
C GLU A 267 7.17 28.37 -16.92
N ASN A 268 7.86 29.38 -16.40
CA ASN A 268 8.07 30.65 -17.08
C ASN A 268 6.73 31.31 -17.51
N ARG A 269 6.34 31.17 -18.79
CA ARG A 269 5.08 31.69 -19.36
C ARG A 269 4.14 30.60 -19.87
N LYS A 270 4.59 29.35 -19.91
CA LYS A 270 3.80 28.23 -20.42
C LYS A 270 2.96 27.66 -19.28
N VAL A 271 1.66 27.53 -19.51
CA VAL A 271 0.77 26.80 -18.61
C VAL A 271 1.14 25.31 -18.69
N VAL A 272 1.44 24.73 -17.54
CA VAL A 272 1.78 23.30 -17.41
C VAL A 272 0.71 22.52 -16.67
N ALA A 273 -0.12 23.19 -15.87
CA ALA A 273 -1.22 22.58 -15.15
C ALA A 273 -2.34 23.58 -14.87
N LYS A 274 -3.57 23.06 -14.80
CA LYS A 274 -4.76 23.77 -14.34
C LYS A 274 -5.61 22.83 -13.51
N GLU A 275 -6.11 23.32 -12.39
CA GLU A 275 -7.05 22.60 -11.54
C GLU A 275 -8.14 23.54 -11.03
N LYS A 276 -9.36 23.00 -10.90
CA LYS A 276 -10.51 23.74 -10.36
C LYS A 276 -11.10 22.96 -9.22
N ILE A 277 -11.26 23.62 -8.07
CA ILE A 277 -11.75 23.01 -6.85
C ILE A 277 -12.90 23.88 -6.33
N SER A 278 -14.07 23.27 -6.20
CA SER A 278 -15.26 23.88 -5.62
C SER A 278 -15.50 23.29 -4.23
N ILE A 279 -15.55 24.16 -3.23
CA ILE A 279 -15.72 23.83 -1.81
C ILE A 279 -16.78 24.74 -1.18
N GLY A 280 -17.20 24.43 0.03
CA GLY A 280 -18.14 25.25 0.74
C GLY A 280 -17.95 25.26 2.24
N GLY A 281 -18.62 26.19 2.88
CA GLY A 281 -18.70 26.30 4.32
C GLY A 281 -20.07 26.77 4.75
N LYS A 282 -20.51 26.31 5.91
CA LYS A 282 -21.80 26.68 6.49
C LYS A 282 -21.63 27.04 7.95
N SER A 283 -22.18 28.18 8.35
CA SER A 283 -22.17 28.64 9.74
C SER A 283 -23.51 29.23 10.14
N LYS A 284 -23.86 29.13 11.42
CA LYS A 284 -25.01 29.86 12.01
C LYS A 284 -24.63 31.27 12.47
N ARG A 285 -23.33 31.60 12.53
CA ARG A 285 -22.83 32.82 13.16
C ARG A 285 -22.54 33.94 12.17
N ASP A 286 -21.67 33.67 11.19
CA ASP A 286 -21.16 34.66 10.23
C ASP A 286 -20.47 33.97 9.04
N PHE A 287 -20.19 34.73 7.98
CA PHE A 287 -19.48 34.24 6.79
C PHE A 287 -18.00 33.92 7.04
N GLY A 288 -17.31 34.59 7.97
CA GLY A 288 -15.90 34.29 8.28
C GLY A 288 -15.71 32.90 8.89
N THR A 289 -16.67 32.45 9.69
CA THR A 289 -16.72 31.09 10.24
C THR A 289 -17.02 30.07 9.16
N ALA A 290 -17.92 30.41 8.21
CA ALA A 290 -18.13 29.59 7.03
C ALA A 290 -16.85 29.51 6.16
N GLU A 291 -16.10 30.60 6.03
CA GLU A 291 -14.81 30.63 5.33
C GLU A 291 -13.78 29.69 5.96
N ASN A 292 -13.67 29.66 7.29
CA ASN A 292 -12.78 28.71 7.98
C ASN A 292 -13.13 27.24 7.67
N PHE A 293 -14.42 26.89 7.58
CA PHE A 293 -14.83 25.55 7.17
C PHE A 293 -14.47 25.26 5.71
N ALA A 294 -14.67 26.22 4.81
CA ALA A 294 -14.27 26.09 3.42
C ALA A 294 -12.75 25.91 3.29
N ILE A 295 -11.94 26.68 4.04
CA ILE A 295 -10.47 26.52 4.06
C ILE A 295 -10.06 25.14 4.55
N LYS A 296 -10.72 24.61 5.59
CA LYS A 296 -10.44 23.26 6.07
C LYS A 296 -10.79 22.20 5.02
N GLU A 297 -11.93 22.32 4.36
CA GLU A 297 -12.30 21.44 3.24
C GLU A 297 -11.26 21.53 2.10
N PHE A 298 -10.76 22.74 1.81
CA PHE A 298 -9.71 22.95 0.81
C PHE A 298 -8.42 22.21 1.18
N GLU A 299 -7.96 22.35 2.43
CA GLU A 299 -6.77 21.65 2.93
C GLU A 299 -6.95 20.14 2.83
N GLU A 300 -8.12 19.60 3.20
CA GLU A 300 -8.43 18.18 3.10
C GLU A 300 -8.41 17.69 1.65
N ARG A 301 -8.99 18.45 0.70
CA ARG A 301 -8.94 18.09 -0.73
C ARG A 301 -7.52 18.15 -1.29
N LEU A 302 -6.74 19.15 -0.90
CA LEU A 302 -5.34 19.28 -1.32
C LEU A 302 -4.42 18.21 -0.71
N ARG A 303 -4.87 17.42 0.27
CA ARG A 303 -4.12 16.23 0.74
C ARG A 303 -4.26 15.04 -0.20
N ASP A 304 -5.16 15.07 -1.19
CA ASP A 304 -5.19 14.05 -2.24
C ASP A 304 -3.96 14.23 -3.14
N GLU A 305 -3.08 13.24 -3.08
CA GLU A 305 -1.82 13.22 -3.83
C GLU A 305 -2.01 13.46 -5.33
N LYS A 306 -3.10 12.94 -5.94
CA LYS A 306 -3.37 13.14 -7.37
C LYS A 306 -3.64 14.61 -7.69
N ILE A 307 -4.29 15.31 -6.78
CA ILE A 307 -4.60 16.74 -6.94
C ILE A 307 -3.31 17.55 -6.83
N VAL A 308 -2.40 17.19 -5.91
CA VAL A 308 -1.12 17.87 -5.75
C VAL A 308 -0.18 17.63 -6.93
N GLU A 309 -0.08 16.38 -7.40
CA GLU A 309 0.70 16.06 -8.61
C GLU A 309 0.18 16.86 -9.81
N LYS A 310 -1.15 16.85 -10.02
CA LYS A 310 -1.79 17.63 -11.07
C LYS A 310 -1.57 19.13 -10.91
N LEU A 311 -1.62 19.67 -9.68
CA LEU A 311 -1.33 21.07 -9.39
C LEU A 311 0.11 21.43 -9.80
N MET A 312 1.08 20.58 -9.47
CA MET A 312 2.49 20.82 -9.79
C MET A 312 2.83 20.52 -11.26
N GLY A 313 1.89 19.94 -12.02
CA GLY A 313 2.06 19.58 -13.43
C GLY A 313 2.89 18.32 -13.63
N ILE A 314 2.92 17.43 -12.63
CA ILE A 314 3.74 16.22 -12.62
C ILE A 314 2.94 14.93 -12.75
#